data_AF-A0A917P725-F1
#
_entry.id   AF-A0A917P725-F1
#
_cell.length_a   1.000
_cell.length_b   1.000
_cell.length_c   1.000
_cell.angle_alpha   90.00
_cell.angle_beta   90.00
_cell.angle_gamma   90.00
#
_symmetry.space_group_name_H-M   'P 1'
#
loop_
_entity.id
_entity.type
_entity.pdbx_description
1 polymer ?
#
loop_
_entity_poly.entity_id
_entity_poly.type
_entity_poly.pdbx_seq_one_letter_code
_entity_poly.pdbx_strand_id
1 'polypeptide(L)'
;MLEIIRTLIEALANGFPGIRSMREDKRHRQLGAELFLLYARMNQLMLTAEDIVRYLEEYAASTAHRPTGELPEHDRRLRPLVERQREDLLDVRHLLDERSAVVQIIEPEAYNRLAPLLGLKQGALDTLCRIMYGGDLPLGPSQAEIDAWTAALPPRRDDPSRSSLFGLVAADRLVERSARRWREDALPRGSWGRDVHARVVHYLAERQPRGQLTEIRSALTLLRSTLLENFTLADVLLEVGDRARPSSAHRGAGRR
;
A
#
# COMPACT_ATOMS: atom_id res chain seq x y z
N MET A 1 3.98 -7.28 -4.30
CA MET A 1 2.94 -6.30 -3.89
C MET A 1 2.70 -6.33 -2.38
N LEU A 2 2.41 -7.50 -1.79
CA LEU A 2 2.14 -7.66 -0.35
C LEU A 2 3.25 -7.10 0.54
N GLU A 3 4.51 -7.31 0.17
CA GLU A 3 5.63 -6.81 0.97
C GLU A 3 5.67 -5.28 1.07
N ILE A 4 5.33 -4.56 0.01
CA ILE A 4 5.24 -3.09 0.07
C ILE A 4 4.16 -2.68 1.09
N ILE A 5 3.01 -3.35 1.04
CA ILE A 5 1.87 -3.11 1.94
C ILE A 5 2.30 -3.37 3.39
N ARG A 6 2.94 -4.51 3.63
CA ARG A 6 3.50 -4.89 4.94
C ARG A 6 4.42 -3.81 5.49
N THR A 7 5.46 -3.44 4.75
CA THR A 7 6.44 -2.48 5.23
C THR A 7 5.82 -1.09 5.43
N LEU A 8 4.77 -0.70 4.70
CA LEU A 8 4.04 0.55 4.98
C LEU A 8 3.34 0.50 6.33
N ILE A 9 2.61 -0.58 6.60
CA ILE A 9 1.83 -0.73 7.82
C ILE A 9 2.75 -0.86 9.04
N GLU A 10 3.82 -1.64 8.96
CA GLU A 10 4.80 -1.78 10.05
C GLU A 10 5.46 -0.44 10.40
N ALA A 11 5.84 0.33 9.38
CA ALA A 11 6.48 1.61 9.61
C ALA A 11 5.51 2.65 10.21
N LEU A 12 4.21 2.57 9.89
CA LEU A 12 3.18 3.35 10.56
C LEU A 12 2.97 2.87 12.01
N ALA A 13 2.76 1.58 12.23
CA ALA A 13 2.52 1.02 13.56
C ALA A 13 3.64 1.36 14.56
N ASN A 14 4.90 1.31 14.12
CA ASN A 14 6.07 1.61 14.94
C ASN A 14 6.40 3.11 15.04
N GLY A 15 5.73 3.96 14.26
CA GLY A 15 6.03 5.38 14.15
C GLY A 15 5.41 6.28 15.23
N PHE A 16 4.43 5.80 16.00
CA PHE A 16 3.53 6.65 16.80
C PHE A 16 3.67 6.67 18.34
N PRO A 17 4.78 6.25 18.99
CA PRO A 17 4.83 6.26 20.45
C PRO A 17 4.78 7.68 21.09
N GLY A 18 5.02 8.75 20.33
CA GLY A 18 5.08 10.14 20.81
C GLY A 18 3.73 10.90 20.92
N ILE A 19 2.64 10.35 20.38
CA ILE A 19 1.37 11.09 20.18
C ILE A 19 0.63 11.45 21.49
N ARG A 20 1.01 10.87 22.64
CA ARG A 20 0.25 10.97 23.90
C ARG A 20 0.19 12.38 24.52
N SER A 21 1.00 13.35 24.10
CA SER A 21 1.10 14.67 24.74
C SER A 21 0.24 15.78 24.11
N MET A 22 -0.47 15.55 22.99
CA MET A 22 -1.16 16.61 22.24
C MET A 22 -2.70 16.58 22.32
N ARG A 23 -3.26 16.03 23.41
CA ARG A 23 -4.67 15.62 23.51
C ARG A 23 -5.75 16.72 23.37
N GLU A 24 -5.41 18.01 23.37
CA GLU A 24 -6.43 19.09 23.42
C GLU A 24 -6.59 19.90 22.13
N ASP A 25 -5.75 19.67 21.11
CA ASP A 25 -5.76 20.51 19.91
C ASP A 25 -6.64 19.97 18.78
N LYS A 26 -7.37 20.87 18.09
CA LYS A 26 -8.10 20.57 16.84
C LYS A 26 -7.27 19.80 15.82
N ARG A 27 -5.96 20.09 15.76
CA ARG A 27 -4.99 19.39 14.88
C ARG A 27 -4.82 17.92 15.22
N HIS A 28 -4.94 17.55 16.50
CA HIS A 28 -4.82 16.18 16.95
C HIS A 28 -6.03 15.34 16.51
N ARG A 29 -7.25 15.89 16.64
CA ARG A 29 -8.47 15.24 16.12
C ARG A 29 -8.41 15.06 14.60
N GLN A 30 -7.92 16.08 13.90
CA GLN A 30 -7.73 16.03 12.45
C GLN A 30 -6.74 14.91 12.05
N LEU A 31 -5.59 14.83 12.72
CA LEU A 31 -4.62 13.76 12.50
C LEU A 31 -5.24 12.39 12.78
N GLY A 32 -5.96 12.24 13.90
CA GLY A 32 -6.64 11.00 14.25
C GLY A 32 -7.59 10.54 13.13
N ALA A 33 -8.42 11.44 12.63
CA ALA A 33 -9.33 11.15 11.52
C ALA A 33 -8.59 10.73 10.24
N GLU A 34 -7.50 11.41 9.91
CA GLU A 34 -6.67 11.10 8.72
C GLU A 34 -5.98 9.74 8.84
N LEU A 35 -5.43 9.42 10.01
CA LEU A 35 -4.82 8.11 10.27
C LEU A 35 -5.86 6.99 10.24
N PHE A 36 -7.07 7.22 10.74
CA PHE A 36 -8.18 6.26 10.65
C PHE A 36 -8.61 6.02 9.20
N LEU A 37 -8.69 7.06 8.38
CA LEU A 37 -8.97 6.93 6.94
C LEU A 37 -7.89 6.11 6.24
N LEU A 38 -6.61 6.38 6.54
CA LEU A 38 -5.49 5.62 6.01
C LEU A 38 -5.57 4.14 6.42
N TYR A 39 -5.83 3.87 7.70
CA TYR A 39 -6.06 2.51 8.20
C TYR A 39 -7.20 1.81 7.45
N ALA A 40 -8.34 2.47 7.27
CA ALA A 40 -9.48 1.90 6.56
C ALA A 40 -9.14 1.54 5.11
N ARG A 41 -8.39 2.39 4.41
CA ARG A 41 -7.93 2.12 3.03
C ARG A 41 -6.90 1.00 2.97
N MET A 42 -5.96 0.93 3.91
CA MET A 42 -5.02 -0.19 3.99
C MET A 42 -5.72 -1.52 4.29
N ASN A 43 -6.77 -1.50 5.11
CA ASN A 43 -7.57 -2.69 5.37
C ASN A 43 -8.33 -3.14 4.13
N GLN A 44 -8.93 -2.21 3.37
CA GLN A 44 -9.59 -2.52 2.11
C GLN A 44 -8.61 -3.13 1.09
N LEU A 45 -7.44 -2.52 0.96
CA LEU A 45 -6.35 -3.02 0.12
C LEU A 45 -5.92 -4.44 0.50
N MET A 46 -5.89 -4.76 1.80
CA MET A 46 -5.58 -6.11 2.29
C MET A 46 -6.67 -7.11 1.88
N LEU A 47 -7.95 -6.77 2.04
CA LEU A 47 -9.07 -7.65 1.66
C LEU A 47 -9.03 -8.00 0.16
N THR A 48 -8.80 -7.03 -0.71
CA THR A 48 -8.67 -7.29 -2.14
C THR A 48 -7.46 -8.17 -2.46
N ALA A 49 -6.35 -8.00 -1.75
CA ALA A 49 -5.20 -8.88 -1.89
C ALA A 49 -5.49 -10.32 -1.43
N GLU A 50 -6.30 -10.52 -0.39
CA GLU A 50 -6.75 -11.85 0.04
C GLU A 50 -7.60 -12.55 -1.01
N ASP A 51 -8.48 -11.80 -1.67
CA ASP A 51 -9.32 -12.31 -2.75
C ASP A 51 -8.47 -12.76 -3.94
N ILE A 52 -7.43 -11.98 -4.30
CA ILE A 52 -6.45 -12.34 -5.34
C ILE A 52 -5.70 -13.62 -4.95
N VAL A 53 -5.17 -13.71 -3.72
CA VAL A 53 -4.40 -14.88 -3.27
C VAL A 53 -5.28 -16.13 -3.23
N ARG A 54 -6.50 -16.02 -2.69
CA ARG A 54 -7.48 -17.12 -2.70
C ARG A 54 -7.76 -17.60 -4.12
N TYR A 55 -7.94 -16.66 -5.05
CA TYR A 55 -8.17 -16.98 -6.45
C TYR A 55 -6.98 -17.75 -7.08
N LEU A 56 -5.74 -17.34 -6.80
CA LEU A 56 -4.53 -18.02 -7.28
C LEU A 56 -4.41 -19.44 -6.70
N GLU A 57 -4.73 -19.62 -5.42
CA GLU A 57 -4.74 -20.94 -4.76
C GLU A 57 -5.80 -21.87 -5.38
N GLU A 58 -7.03 -21.36 -5.59
CA GLU A 58 -8.11 -22.09 -6.27
C GLU A 58 -7.70 -22.50 -7.70
N TYR A 59 -7.06 -21.59 -8.43
CA TYR A 59 -6.54 -21.87 -9.77
C TYR A 59 -5.46 -22.95 -9.76
N ALA A 60 -4.48 -22.86 -8.87
CA ALA A 60 -3.40 -23.83 -8.75
C ALA A 60 -3.92 -25.24 -8.43
N ALA A 61 -4.90 -25.35 -7.53
CA ALA A 61 -5.53 -26.61 -7.14
C ALA A 61 -6.40 -27.22 -8.25
N SER A 62 -7.25 -26.42 -8.90
CA SER A 62 -8.18 -26.92 -9.92
C SER A 62 -7.51 -27.36 -11.22
N THR A 63 -6.36 -26.77 -11.54
CA THR A 63 -5.61 -27.04 -12.78
C THR A 63 -4.71 -28.28 -12.66
N ALA A 64 -4.36 -28.69 -11.44
CA ALA A 64 -3.46 -29.81 -11.20
C ALA A 64 -3.99 -31.17 -11.70
N HIS A 65 -5.30 -31.30 -11.94
CA HIS A 65 -5.96 -32.58 -12.26
C HIS A 65 -6.66 -32.57 -13.62
N ARG A 66 -6.55 -31.48 -14.40
CA ARG A 66 -7.21 -31.37 -15.71
C ARG A 66 -6.25 -31.70 -16.86
N PRO A 67 -6.61 -32.62 -17.75
CA PRO A 67 -5.89 -32.79 -19.00
C PRO A 67 -6.04 -31.52 -19.83
N THR A 68 -4.92 -31.05 -20.38
CA THR A 68 -4.77 -29.88 -21.25
C THR A 68 -5.90 -29.77 -22.28
N GLY A 69 -6.85 -28.88 -22.04
CA GLY A 69 -7.98 -28.64 -22.93
C GLY A 69 -8.99 -27.77 -22.20
N GLU A 70 -9.00 -26.47 -22.56
CA GLU A 70 -9.91 -25.44 -22.05
C GLU A 70 -9.84 -25.20 -20.53
N LEU A 71 -8.90 -24.34 -20.14
CA LEU A 71 -8.93 -23.74 -18.82
C LEU A 71 -10.09 -22.71 -18.76
N PRO A 72 -10.93 -22.73 -17.70
CA PRO A 72 -12.07 -21.84 -17.51
C PRO A 72 -11.75 -20.35 -17.71
N GLU A 73 -12.80 -19.52 -17.77
CA GLU A 73 -12.80 -18.05 -17.81
C GLU A 73 -12.15 -17.39 -16.58
N HIS A 74 -10.90 -17.74 -16.31
CA HIS A 74 -10.08 -17.31 -15.20
C HIS A 74 -9.79 -15.80 -15.27
N ASP A 75 -9.69 -15.26 -16.48
CA ASP A 75 -9.55 -13.83 -16.76
C ASP A 75 -10.73 -13.00 -16.23
N ARG A 76 -11.97 -13.53 -16.24
CA ARG A 76 -13.16 -12.76 -15.81
C ARG A 76 -13.19 -12.44 -14.31
N ARG A 77 -12.64 -13.31 -13.46
CA ARG A 77 -12.64 -13.10 -12.00
C ARG A 77 -11.43 -12.31 -11.52
N LEU A 78 -10.24 -12.56 -12.08
CA LEU A 78 -9.01 -11.91 -11.60
C LEU A 78 -8.96 -10.43 -11.99
N ARG A 79 -9.38 -10.08 -13.20
CA ARG A 79 -9.32 -8.70 -13.72
C ARG A 79 -9.95 -7.65 -12.80
N PRO A 80 -11.23 -7.77 -12.38
CA PRO A 80 -11.83 -6.77 -11.50
C PRO A 80 -11.12 -6.69 -10.14
N LEU A 81 -10.52 -7.78 -9.65
CA LEU A 81 -9.72 -7.76 -8.41
C LEU A 81 -8.42 -6.97 -8.60
N VAL A 82 -7.72 -7.15 -9.72
CA VAL A 82 -6.49 -6.41 -10.04
C VAL A 82 -6.77 -4.92 -10.25
N GLU A 83 -7.84 -4.59 -10.98
CA GLU A 83 -8.29 -3.21 -11.18
C GLU A 83 -8.63 -2.55 -9.83
N ARG A 84 -9.35 -3.26 -8.97
CA ARG A 84 -9.68 -2.79 -7.62
C ARG A 84 -8.43 -2.59 -6.76
N GLN A 85 -7.52 -3.55 -6.75
CA GLN A 85 -6.27 -3.48 -6.00
C GLN A 85 -5.44 -2.26 -6.41
N ARG A 86 -5.40 -1.96 -7.72
CA ARG A 86 -4.74 -0.77 -8.26
C ARG A 86 -5.39 0.52 -7.74
N GLU A 87 -6.72 0.61 -7.77
CA GLU A 87 -7.44 1.78 -7.24
C GLU A 87 -7.17 1.97 -5.74
N ASP A 88 -7.24 0.89 -4.96
CA ASP A 88 -6.97 0.96 -3.52
C ASP A 88 -5.51 1.38 -3.23
N LEU A 89 -4.54 0.98 -4.06
CA LEU A 89 -3.15 1.44 -3.97
C LEU A 89 -2.99 2.92 -4.29
N LEU A 90 -3.70 3.42 -5.32
CA LEU A 90 -3.68 4.85 -5.68
C LEU A 90 -4.30 5.70 -4.57
N ASP A 91 -5.40 5.24 -3.98
CA ASP A 91 -6.04 5.91 -2.85
C ASP A 91 -5.09 5.98 -1.63
N VAL A 92 -4.44 4.87 -1.28
CA VAL A 92 -3.45 4.83 -0.18
C VAL A 92 -2.28 5.76 -0.46
N ARG A 93 -1.75 5.76 -1.69
CA ARG A 93 -0.69 6.68 -2.10
C ARG A 93 -1.14 8.13 -1.94
N HIS A 94 -2.31 8.49 -2.48
CA HIS A 94 -2.81 9.85 -2.42
C HIS A 94 -2.98 10.33 -0.97
N LEU A 95 -3.51 9.48 -0.09
CA LEU A 95 -3.60 9.78 1.35
C LEU A 95 -2.23 9.95 2.00
N LEU A 96 -1.23 9.14 1.64
CA LEU A 96 0.13 9.31 2.15
C LEU A 96 0.76 10.62 1.65
N ASP A 97 0.55 10.98 0.38
CA ASP A 97 1.10 12.18 -0.26
C ASP A 97 0.47 13.43 0.35
N GLU A 98 -0.86 13.51 0.42
CA GLU A 98 -1.60 14.65 0.98
C GLU A 98 -1.24 14.89 2.45
N ARG A 99 -1.03 13.82 3.21
CA ARG A 99 -0.84 13.89 4.67
C ARG A 99 0.62 13.84 5.10
N SER A 100 1.53 13.67 4.15
CA SER A 100 2.99 13.67 4.38
C SER A 100 3.44 14.89 5.19
N ALA A 101 2.98 16.09 4.82
CA ALA A 101 3.31 17.33 5.51
C ALA A 101 2.79 17.36 6.96
N VAL A 102 1.59 16.81 7.21
CA VAL A 102 1.00 16.76 8.56
C VAL A 102 1.79 15.81 9.45
N VAL A 103 2.13 14.63 8.94
CA VAL A 103 2.96 13.66 9.66
C VAL A 103 4.36 14.23 9.92
N GLN A 104 4.93 14.96 8.95
CA GLN A 104 6.22 15.64 9.12
C GLN A 104 6.20 16.70 10.22
N ILE A 105 5.12 17.45 10.35
CA ILE A 105 4.99 18.51 11.37
C ILE A 105 4.83 17.89 12.77
N ILE A 106 4.04 16.83 12.89
CA ILE A 106 3.65 16.27 14.20
C ILE A 106 4.69 15.26 14.70
N GLU A 107 5.19 14.41 13.83
CA GLU A 107 6.17 13.37 14.15
C GLU A 107 7.32 13.38 13.13
N PRO A 108 8.18 14.43 13.15
CA PRO A 108 9.23 14.61 12.16
C PRO A 108 10.20 13.43 12.11
N GLU A 109 10.50 12.77 13.24
CA GLU A 109 11.37 11.60 13.28
C GLU A 109 10.74 10.38 12.59
N ALA A 110 9.47 10.10 12.88
CA ALA A 110 8.74 9.00 12.24
C ALA A 110 8.59 9.25 10.74
N TYR A 111 8.20 10.48 10.36
CA TYR A 111 8.15 10.91 8.97
C TYR A 111 9.49 10.74 8.28
N ASN A 112 10.58 11.15 8.93
CA ASN A 112 11.92 11.04 8.38
C ASN A 112 12.37 9.59 8.17
N ARG A 113 11.96 8.66 9.03
CA ARG A 113 12.17 7.22 8.83
C ARG A 113 11.29 6.67 7.70
N LEU A 114 10.06 7.18 7.58
CA LEU A 114 9.08 6.78 6.59
C LEU A 114 9.42 7.31 5.19
N ALA A 115 9.84 8.56 5.05
CA ALA A 115 9.90 9.28 3.77
C ALA A 115 10.78 8.59 2.70
N PRO A 116 12.00 8.09 3.00
CA PRO A 116 12.79 7.34 2.02
C PRO A 116 12.12 6.04 1.60
N LEU A 117 11.48 5.36 2.55
CA LEU A 117 10.70 4.15 2.28
C LEU A 117 9.46 4.49 1.44
N LEU A 118 8.78 5.60 1.72
CA LEU A 118 7.64 6.08 0.96
C LEU A 118 8.03 6.41 -0.48
N GLY A 119 9.17 7.06 -0.72
CA GLY A 119 9.66 7.34 -2.08
C GLY A 119 9.99 6.09 -2.89
N LEU A 120 10.78 5.16 -2.32
CA LEU A 120 11.05 3.86 -2.96
C LEU A 120 9.76 3.09 -3.25
N LYS A 121 8.84 3.08 -2.27
CA LYS A 121 7.57 2.38 -2.39
C LYS A 121 6.65 3.08 -3.38
N GLN A 122 6.64 4.40 -3.52
CA GLN A 122 5.90 5.11 -4.55
C GLN A 122 6.36 4.69 -5.94
N GLY A 123 7.67 4.69 -6.21
CA GLY A 123 8.19 4.21 -7.49
C GLY A 123 7.80 2.76 -7.76
N ALA A 124 7.89 1.90 -6.73
CA ALA A 124 7.50 0.51 -6.84
C ALA A 124 5.99 0.36 -7.09
N LEU A 125 5.15 1.10 -6.36
CA LEU A 125 3.70 1.16 -6.54
C LEU A 125 3.33 1.65 -7.93
N ASP A 126 3.98 2.71 -8.43
CA ASP A 126 3.74 3.23 -9.77
C ASP A 126 4.11 2.21 -10.85
N THR A 127 5.18 1.45 -10.62
CA THR A 127 5.57 0.34 -11.48
C THR A 127 4.55 -0.79 -11.45
N LEU A 128 4.07 -1.18 -10.26
CA LEU A 128 3.01 -2.18 -10.13
C LEU A 128 1.72 -1.70 -10.81
N CYS A 129 1.32 -0.44 -10.61
CA CYS A 129 0.18 0.17 -11.27
C CYS A 129 0.34 0.20 -12.79
N ARG A 130 1.54 0.50 -13.31
CA ARG A 130 1.85 0.44 -14.76
C ARG A 130 1.68 -0.98 -15.31
N ILE A 131 2.14 -2.00 -14.59
CA ILE A 131 1.97 -3.42 -14.97
C ILE A 131 0.48 -3.78 -14.95
N MET A 132 -0.24 -3.42 -13.89
CA MET A 132 -1.68 -3.66 -13.76
C MET A 132 -2.51 -2.86 -14.78
N TYR A 133 -2.03 -1.72 -15.28
CA TYR A 133 -2.67 -0.99 -16.38
C TYR A 133 -2.60 -1.77 -17.70
N GLY A 134 -1.51 -2.53 -17.91
CA GLY A 134 -1.44 -3.54 -18.98
C GLY A 134 -2.40 -4.71 -18.77
N GLY A 135 -2.93 -4.85 -17.55
CA GLY A 135 -3.86 -5.91 -17.16
C GLY A 135 -3.18 -7.14 -16.55
N ASP A 136 -1.87 -7.10 -16.42
CA ASP A 136 -1.08 -8.21 -15.88
C ASP A 136 -1.03 -8.13 -14.35
N LEU A 137 -0.95 -9.28 -13.67
CA LEU A 137 -0.78 -9.34 -12.21
C LEU A 137 0.72 -9.36 -11.87
N PRO A 138 1.27 -8.31 -11.26
CA PRO A 138 2.67 -8.31 -10.88
C PRO A 138 2.93 -9.24 -9.69
N LEU A 139 3.94 -10.10 -9.80
CA LEU A 139 4.36 -11.02 -8.74
C LEU A 139 5.44 -10.44 -7.80
N GLY A 140 6.09 -9.34 -8.21
CA GLY A 140 7.08 -8.61 -7.42
C GLY A 140 6.51 -7.40 -6.67
N PRO A 141 7.35 -6.65 -5.92
CA PRO A 141 8.66 -7.08 -5.44
C PRO A 141 8.58 -8.19 -4.40
N SER A 142 9.71 -8.88 -4.23
CA SER A 142 10.05 -9.76 -3.11
C SER A 142 10.63 -9.02 -1.91
N GLN A 143 10.64 -9.66 -0.74
CA GLN A 143 11.28 -9.11 0.46
C GLN A 143 12.78 -8.87 0.23
N ALA A 144 13.49 -9.82 -0.41
CA ALA A 144 14.90 -9.67 -0.71
C ALA A 144 15.21 -8.45 -1.61
N GLU A 145 14.32 -8.13 -2.55
CA GLU A 145 14.45 -6.90 -3.37
C GLU A 145 14.24 -5.64 -2.52
N ILE A 146 13.25 -5.64 -1.62
CA ILE A 146 12.99 -4.52 -0.72
C ILE A 146 14.17 -4.32 0.24
N ASP A 147 14.72 -5.39 0.79
CA ASP A 147 15.90 -5.36 1.65
C ASP A 147 17.11 -4.82 0.89
N ALA A 148 17.32 -5.27 -0.35
CA ALA A 148 18.39 -4.78 -1.21
C ALA A 148 18.25 -3.28 -1.51
N TRP A 149 17.04 -2.78 -1.75
CA TRP A 149 16.82 -1.34 -1.93
C TRP A 149 17.08 -0.56 -0.66
N THR A 150 16.62 -1.07 0.48
CA THR A 150 16.81 -0.44 1.78
C THR A 150 18.29 -0.37 2.14
N ALA A 151 19.06 -1.44 1.87
CA ALA A 151 20.51 -1.48 2.05
C ALA A 151 21.27 -0.58 1.06
N ALA A 152 20.71 -0.37 -0.14
CA ALA A 152 21.30 0.52 -1.15
C ALA A 152 21.02 2.01 -0.89
N LEU A 153 20.07 2.34 0.00
CA LEU A 153 19.89 3.71 0.44
C LEU A 153 21.13 4.16 1.21
N PRO A 154 21.71 5.34 0.89
CA PRO A 154 22.86 5.84 1.62
C PRO A 154 22.52 5.95 3.11
N PRO A 155 23.41 5.53 4.02
CA PRO A 155 23.18 5.67 5.45
C PRO A 155 22.91 7.15 5.74
N ARG A 156 21.83 7.40 6.47
CA ARG A 156 21.40 8.75 6.84
C ARG A 156 22.52 9.38 7.66
N ARG A 157 23.28 10.29 7.06
CA ARG A 157 24.16 11.19 7.81
C ARG A 157 23.26 12.23 8.48
N ASP A 158 23.55 12.58 9.73
CA ASP A 158 22.86 13.60 10.53
C ASP A 158 23.05 15.03 9.98
N ASP A 159 23.24 15.18 8.68
CA ASP A 159 23.43 16.45 8.01
C ASP A 159 22.10 16.93 7.41
N PRO A 160 21.35 17.80 8.11
CA PRO A 160 20.08 18.33 7.64
C PRO A 160 20.21 19.19 6.35
N SER A 161 21.43 19.50 5.91
CA SER A 161 21.68 20.31 4.71
C SER A 161 21.79 19.50 3.41
N ARG A 162 21.94 18.17 3.48
CA ARG A 162 21.95 17.32 2.28
C ARG A 162 20.53 17.05 1.80
N SER A 163 20.18 17.70 0.70
CA SER A 163 18.90 17.58 0.02
C SER A 163 18.46 16.12 -0.19
N SER A 164 17.30 15.81 0.40
CA SER A 164 16.50 14.58 0.21
C SER A 164 16.34 14.15 -1.27
N LEU A 165 16.42 15.10 -2.20
CA LEU A 165 16.24 14.87 -3.64
C LEU A 165 17.23 13.86 -4.23
N PHE A 166 18.49 13.81 -3.77
CA PHE A 166 19.46 12.85 -4.31
C PHE A 166 19.14 11.40 -3.93
N GLY A 167 18.57 11.17 -2.74
CA GLY A 167 18.11 9.84 -2.33
C GLY A 167 16.96 9.34 -3.19
N LEU A 168 16.04 10.23 -3.56
CA LEU A 168 14.88 9.90 -4.42
C LEU A 168 15.31 9.49 -5.83
N VAL A 169 16.27 10.18 -6.45
CA VAL A 169 16.76 9.82 -7.79
C VAL A 169 17.47 8.46 -7.82
N ALA A 170 18.22 8.12 -6.76
CA ALA A 170 18.86 6.81 -6.65
C ALA A 170 17.83 5.69 -6.45
N ALA A 171 16.79 5.95 -5.65
CA ALA A 171 15.67 5.05 -5.42
C ALA A 171 14.92 4.73 -6.73
N ASP A 172 14.59 5.74 -7.54
CA ASP A 172 13.90 5.53 -8.82
C ASP A 172 14.68 4.63 -9.77
N ARG A 173 16.01 4.78 -9.84
CA ARG A 173 16.87 3.94 -10.68
C ARG A 173 16.96 2.49 -10.21
N LEU A 174 16.79 2.24 -8.91
CA LEU A 174 16.73 0.88 -8.36
C LEU A 174 15.41 0.22 -8.74
N VAL A 175 14.30 0.95 -8.56
CA VAL A 175 12.98 0.47 -8.92
C VAL A 175 12.87 0.22 -10.42
N GLU A 176 13.34 1.13 -11.28
CA GLU A 176 13.23 0.98 -12.75
C GLU A 176 14.02 -0.24 -13.25
N ARG A 177 15.12 -0.62 -12.59
CA ARG A 177 15.84 -1.86 -12.87
C ARG A 177 15.01 -3.10 -12.52
N SER A 178 14.35 -3.11 -11.37
CA SER A 178 13.44 -4.19 -10.96
C SER A 178 12.15 -4.22 -11.79
N ALA A 179 11.69 -3.07 -12.28
CA ALA A 179 10.45 -2.93 -13.04
C ALA A 179 10.41 -3.81 -14.29
N ARG A 180 11.54 -3.91 -14.99
CA ARG A 180 11.65 -4.79 -16.16
C ARG A 180 11.41 -6.24 -15.79
N ARG A 181 12.10 -6.71 -14.75
CA ARG A 181 11.94 -8.08 -14.25
C ARG A 181 10.51 -8.35 -13.79
N TRP A 182 9.88 -7.43 -13.08
CA TRP A 182 8.49 -7.63 -12.64
C TRP A 182 7.51 -7.71 -13.79
N ARG A 183 7.76 -6.99 -14.89
CA ARG A 183 6.93 -7.08 -16.09
C ARG A 183 7.12 -8.43 -16.77
N GLU A 184 8.36 -8.92 -16.87
CA GLU A 184 8.66 -10.26 -17.40
C GLU A 184 8.04 -11.36 -16.51
N ASP A 185 8.08 -11.18 -15.19
CA ASP A 185 7.54 -12.07 -14.18
C ASP A 185 6.04 -11.86 -13.88
N ALA A 186 5.34 -10.92 -14.54
CA ALA A 186 3.91 -10.68 -14.32
C ALA A 186 3.02 -11.75 -14.99
N LEU A 187 1.94 -12.16 -14.32
CA LEU A 187 0.99 -13.09 -14.91
C LEU A 187 0.17 -12.37 -15.98
N PRO A 188 0.07 -12.91 -17.20
CA PRO A 188 -0.59 -12.23 -18.30
C PRO A 188 -2.11 -12.16 -18.11
N ARG A 189 -2.74 -11.11 -18.65
CA ARG A 189 -4.21 -10.96 -18.74
C ARG A 189 -4.90 -11.99 -19.65
N GLY A 190 -4.15 -12.65 -20.52
CA GLY A 190 -4.68 -13.53 -21.56
C GLY A 190 -5.03 -14.95 -21.10
N SER A 191 -5.09 -15.87 -22.07
CA SER A 191 -5.32 -17.29 -21.81
C SER A 191 -4.22 -17.87 -20.91
N TRP A 192 -4.62 -18.45 -19.78
CA TRP A 192 -3.69 -19.11 -18.88
C TRP A 192 -3.42 -20.53 -19.37
N GLY A 193 -2.16 -20.82 -19.70
CA GLY A 193 -1.70 -22.15 -20.11
C GLY A 193 -0.88 -22.84 -19.01
N ARG A 194 -0.21 -23.95 -19.36
CA ARG A 194 0.67 -24.69 -18.43
C ARG A 194 1.78 -23.82 -17.85
N ASP A 195 2.35 -22.91 -18.65
CA ASP A 195 3.42 -22.02 -18.19
C ASP A 195 2.94 -21.06 -17.11
N VAL A 196 1.71 -20.55 -17.24
CA VAL A 196 1.09 -19.67 -16.23
C VAL A 196 0.80 -20.47 -14.96
N HIS A 197 0.28 -21.69 -15.08
CA HIS A 197 0.09 -22.58 -13.92
C HIS A 197 1.39 -22.85 -13.17
N ALA A 198 2.46 -23.21 -13.88
CA ALA A 198 3.76 -23.44 -13.27
C ALA A 198 4.27 -22.20 -12.52
N ARG A 199 4.09 -21.01 -13.10
CA ARG A 199 4.46 -19.73 -12.46
C ARG A 199 3.62 -19.43 -11.23
N VAL A 200 2.31 -19.67 -11.26
CA VAL A 200 1.43 -19.50 -10.08
C VAL A 200 1.82 -20.46 -8.97
N VAL A 201 2.02 -21.74 -9.28
CA VAL A 201 2.46 -22.74 -8.28
C VAL A 201 3.81 -22.35 -7.68
N HIS A 202 4.77 -21.96 -8.52
CA HIS A 202 6.07 -21.50 -8.06
C HIS A 202 5.95 -20.27 -7.15
N TYR A 203 5.17 -19.27 -7.55
CA TYR A 203 4.90 -18.08 -6.73
C TYR A 203 4.27 -18.42 -5.38
N LEU A 204 3.22 -19.25 -5.35
CA LEU A 204 2.56 -19.64 -4.11
C LEU A 204 3.51 -20.38 -3.17
N ALA A 205 4.37 -21.24 -3.72
CA ALA A 205 5.34 -22.02 -2.95
C ALA A 205 6.51 -21.16 -2.42
N GLU A 206 7.10 -20.32 -3.28
CA GLU A 206 8.28 -19.52 -2.93
C GLU A 206 7.92 -18.32 -2.05
N ARG A 207 6.82 -17.61 -2.37
CA ARG A 207 6.46 -16.37 -1.68
C ARG A 207 5.57 -16.58 -0.47
N GLN A 208 4.86 -17.70 -0.41
CA GLN A 208 3.89 -17.99 0.66
C GLN A 208 2.97 -16.79 0.97
N PRO A 209 2.28 -16.22 -0.03
CA PRO A 209 1.58 -14.94 0.12
C PRO A 209 0.49 -14.96 1.20
N ARG A 210 -0.06 -16.13 1.53
CA ARG A 210 -0.99 -16.32 2.65
C ARG A 210 -0.35 -16.03 4.01
N GLY A 211 0.92 -16.45 4.18
CA GLY A 211 1.71 -16.12 5.38
C GLY A 211 1.96 -14.62 5.47
N GLN A 212 2.36 -14.00 4.37
CA GLN A 212 2.57 -12.54 4.29
C GLN A 212 1.30 -11.76 4.64
N LEU A 213 0.14 -12.16 4.13
CA LEU A 213 -1.16 -11.56 4.49
C LEU A 213 -1.48 -11.67 5.99
N THR A 214 -1.09 -12.78 6.63
CA THR A 214 -1.29 -12.97 8.08
C THR A 214 -0.43 -12.00 8.90
N GLU A 215 0.82 -11.77 8.47
CA GLU A 215 1.71 -10.79 9.08
C GLU A 215 1.18 -9.36 8.89
N ILE A 216 0.76 -9.01 7.67
CA ILE A 216 0.11 -7.73 7.35
C ILE A 216 -1.11 -7.48 8.24
N ARG A 217 -1.97 -8.48 8.41
CA ARG A 217 -3.16 -8.38 9.28
C ARG A 217 -2.77 -8.14 10.74
N SER A 218 -1.73 -8.79 11.23
CA SER A 218 -1.21 -8.57 12.57
C SER A 218 -0.73 -7.12 12.74
N ALA A 219 0.00 -6.59 11.77
CA ALA A 219 0.46 -5.20 11.77
C ALA A 219 -0.71 -4.20 11.69
N LEU A 220 -1.75 -4.48 10.88
CA LEU A 220 -2.97 -3.65 10.85
C LEU A 220 -3.74 -3.69 12.16
N THR A 221 -3.75 -4.83 12.83
CA THR A 221 -4.40 -4.98 14.14
C THR A 221 -3.69 -4.15 15.19
N LEU A 222 -2.35 -4.17 15.19
CA LEU A 222 -1.54 -3.32 16.04
C LEU A 222 -1.76 -1.83 15.74
N LEU A 223 -1.75 -1.43 14.46
CA LEU A 223 -2.06 -0.06 14.08
C LEU A 223 -3.44 0.37 14.59
N ARG A 224 -4.46 -0.48 14.43
CA ARG A 224 -5.81 -0.21 14.93
C ARG A 224 -5.82 -0.02 16.45
N SER A 225 -5.18 -0.89 17.22
CA SER A 225 -5.14 -0.76 18.68
C SER A 225 -4.44 0.53 19.09
N THR A 226 -3.31 0.86 18.46
CA THR A 226 -2.60 2.13 18.70
C THR A 226 -3.49 3.34 18.38
N LEU A 227 -4.25 3.30 17.28
CA LEU A 227 -5.17 4.39 16.95
C LEU A 227 -6.29 4.52 17.99
N LEU A 228 -6.87 3.42 18.44
CA LEU A 228 -7.95 3.43 19.45
C LEU A 228 -7.47 3.83 20.85
N GLU A 229 -6.21 3.58 21.20
CA GLU A 229 -5.61 4.03 22.46
C GLU A 229 -5.38 5.56 22.49
N ASN A 230 -5.07 6.14 21.33
CA ASN A 230 -4.70 7.56 21.23
C ASN A 230 -5.85 8.47 20.79
N PHE A 231 -6.80 7.96 20.01
CA PHE A 231 -7.91 8.72 19.45
C PHE A 231 -9.25 8.04 19.74
N THR A 232 -10.27 8.83 20.11
CA THR A 232 -11.62 8.27 20.26
C THR A 232 -12.33 8.23 18.92
N LEU A 233 -13.23 7.26 18.73
CA LEU A 233 -14.07 7.19 17.54
C LEU A 233 -14.96 8.44 17.40
N ALA A 234 -15.36 9.04 18.52
CA ALA A 234 -16.13 10.28 18.52
C ALA A 234 -15.34 11.45 17.90
N ASP A 235 -14.05 11.58 18.22
CA ASP A 235 -13.17 12.61 17.65
C ASP A 235 -13.07 12.48 16.13
N VAL A 236 -12.96 11.26 15.63
CA VAL A 236 -12.90 10.95 14.20
C VAL A 236 -14.21 11.28 13.50
N LEU A 237 -15.35 10.86 14.08
CA LEU A 237 -16.67 11.06 13.49
C LEU A 237 -17.08 12.54 13.47
N LEU A 238 -16.71 13.32 14.49
CA LEU A 238 -16.95 14.76 14.52
C LEU A 238 -16.22 15.48 13.38
N GLU A 239 -14.94 15.17 13.17
CA GLU A 239 -14.15 15.80 12.09
C GLU A 239 -14.65 15.40 10.70
N VAL A 240 -15.00 14.12 10.49
CA VAL A 240 -15.58 13.67 9.21
C VAL A 240 -16.94 14.33 8.96
N GLY A 241 -17.76 14.47 9.99
CA GLY A 241 -19.04 15.17 9.93
C GLY A 241 -18.92 16.66 9.59
N ASP A 242 -17.91 17.34 10.15
CA ASP A 242 -17.63 18.75 9.86
C ASP A 242 -17.16 18.97 8.43
N ARG A 243 -16.35 18.06 7.86
CA ARG A 243 -15.94 18.10 6.45
C ARG A 243 -17.10 17.84 5.48
N ALA A 244 -18.03 16.96 5.86
CA ALA A 244 -19.17 16.60 5.03
C ALA A 244 -20.27 17.66 4.99
N ARG A 245 -20.26 18.65 5.89
CA ARG A 245 -21.16 19.80 5.85
C ARG A 245 -20.62 20.83 4.86
N PRO A 246 -21.17 20.94 3.63
CA PRO A 246 -20.77 22.02 2.74
C PRO A 246 -21.04 23.35 3.44
N SER A 247 -20.02 24.21 3.53
CA SER A 247 -20.12 25.55 4.10
C SER A 247 -21.30 26.28 3.47
N SER A 248 -22.42 26.32 4.20
CA SER A 248 -23.63 27.05 3.80
C SER A 248 -23.42 28.57 3.86
N ALA A 249 -22.24 29.03 4.30
CA ALA A 249 -21.89 30.43 4.51
C ALA A 249 -21.57 31.22 3.22
N HIS A 250 -21.69 30.63 2.02
CA HIS A 250 -21.36 31.33 0.76
C HIS A 250 -22.52 31.51 -0.24
N ARG A 251 -23.78 31.26 0.14
CA ARG A 251 -24.95 31.50 -0.73
C ARG A 251 -25.79 32.74 -0.37
N GLY A 252 -25.24 33.70 0.39
CA GLY A 252 -25.99 34.87 0.86
C GLY A 252 -25.67 36.23 0.23
N ALA A 253 -24.54 36.39 -0.46
CA ALA A 253 -24.07 37.71 -0.92
C ALA A 253 -24.21 37.89 -2.43
N GLY A 254 -25.42 38.19 -2.91
CA GLY A 254 -25.63 38.39 -4.35
C GLY A 254 -27.07 38.68 -4.78
N ARG A 255 -27.81 39.49 -4.02
CA ARG A 255 -29.02 40.16 -4.52
C ARG A 255 -29.10 41.56 -3.92
N ARG A 256 -28.51 42.53 -4.62
CA ARG A 256 -28.92 43.93 -4.61
C ARG A 256 -28.78 44.46 -6.03
#